data_AF-A0A8J8A329-F1
#
_entry.id   AF-A0A8J8A329-F1
#
_cell.length_a   1.000
_cell.length_b   1.000
_cell.length_c   1.000
_cell.angle_alpha   90.00
_cell.angle_beta   90.00
_cell.angle_gamma   90.00
#
_symmetry.space_group_name_H-M   'P 1'
#
loop_
_entity.id
_entity.type
_entity.pdbx_description
1 polymer ?
#
loop_
_entity_poly.entity_id
_entity_poly.type
_entity_poly.pdbx_seq_one_letter_code
_entity_poly.pdbx_strand_id
1 'polypeptide(L)'
;MQRLTTVETVHEDGSWLFTAEDPYGDLEEVVLVPCEDGVEAWVNRCTHEAQRFDTGRGVPMRDDQLICPRHGSLFDACDGGCDNGDAAGTTLPGIEVSETHGDVFLTDDDYTFAHEGGIDDDDGPSSTSHLQL
;
A
#
# COMPACT_ATOMS: atom_id res chain seq x y z
N MET A 1 10.64 3.35 -14.34
CA MET A 1 9.65 2.34 -14.74
C MET A 1 10.10 0.95 -14.32
N GLN A 2 9.68 0.55 -13.11
CA GLN A 2 9.85 -0.81 -12.60
C GLN A 2 8.47 -1.47 -12.59
N ARG A 3 8.36 -2.69 -13.12
CA ARG A 3 7.09 -3.42 -13.13
C ARG A 3 6.78 -3.89 -11.71
N LEU A 4 5.56 -3.62 -11.24
CA LEU A 4 5.07 -4.01 -9.92
C LEU A 4 4.28 -5.33 -10.02
N THR A 5 3.09 -5.27 -10.60
CA THR A 5 2.13 -6.38 -10.73
C THR A 5 1.22 -6.13 -11.95
N THR A 6 0.07 -6.78 -12.04
CA THR A 6 -0.97 -6.50 -13.05
C THR A 6 -2.21 -5.89 -12.40
N VAL A 7 -2.99 -5.15 -13.19
CA VAL A 7 -4.31 -4.65 -12.80
C VAL A 7 -5.21 -5.82 -12.37
N GLU A 8 -5.20 -6.90 -13.15
CA GLU A 8 -5.97 -8.12 -12.83
C GLU A 8 -5.65 -8.65 -11.42
N THR A 9 -4.37 -8.78 -11.04
CA THR A 9 -3.99 -9.24 -9.70
C THR A 9 -4.56 -8.33 -8.60
N VAL A 10 -4.46 -7.01 -8.76
CA VAL A 10 -4.96 -6.05 -7.76
C VAL A 10 -6.48 -6.17 -7.60
N HIS A 11 -7.21 -6.36 -8.70
CA HIS A 11 -8.66 -6.55 -8.68
C HIS A 11 -9.08 -7.91 -8.10
N GLU A 12 -8.34 -8.99 -8.40
CA GLU A 12 -8.63 -10.32 -7.89
C GLU A 12 -8.35 -10.43 -6.37
N ASP A 13 -7.25 -9.83 -5.91
CA ASP A 13 -6.83 -9.89 -4.50
C ASP A 13 -7.43 -8.75 -3.65
N GLY A 14 -7.98 -7.71 -4.29
CA GLY A 14 -8.58 -6.52 -3.67
C GLY A 14 -7.58 -5.44 -3.26
N SER A 15 -6.30 -5.78 -3.12
CA SER A 15 -5.19 -4.84 -2.93
C SER A 15 -3.86 -5.56 -3.11
N TRP A 16 -2.78 -4.83 -3.41
CA TRP A 16 -1.44 -5.39 -3.48
C TRP A 16 -0.42 -4.51 -2.74
N LEU A 17 0.28 -5.09 -1.77
CA LEU A 17 1.24 -4.39 -0.91
C LEU A 17 2.66 -4.54 -1.43
N PHE A 18 3.42 -3.45 -1.44
CA PHE A 18 4.85 -3.46 -1.68
C PHE A 18 5.61 -2.46 -0.82
N THR A 19 6.91 -2.65 -0.77
CA THR A 19 7.85 -1.75 -0.13
C THR A 19 8.64 -1.00 -1.20
N ALA A 20 8.71 0.32 -1.07
CA ALA A 20 9.53 1.20 -1.89
C ALA A 20 10.61 1.87 -1.03
N GLU A 21 11.73 2.22 -1.64
CA GLU A 21 12.82 2.97 -1.02
C GLU A 21 12.85 4.39 -1.59
N ASP A 22 12.95 5.38 -0.72
CA ASP A 22 13.07 6.80 -1.06
C ASP A 22 14.54 7.18 -1.42
N PRO A 23 14.84 8.42 -1.84
CA PRO A 23 16.19 8.80 -2.25
C PRO A 23 17.21 8.88 -1.09
N TYR A 24 16.72 8.81 0.15
CA TYR A 24 17.52 8.80 1.37
C TYR A 24 17.78 7.39 1.91
N GLY A 25 17.15 6.37 1.32
CA GLY A 25 17.26 4.98 1.74
C GLY A 25 16.23 4.58 2.81
N ASP A 26 15.24 5.43 3.08
CA ASP A 26 14.14 5.10 3.99
C ASP A 26 13.08 4.27 3.24
N LEU A 27 12.57 3.23 3.91
CA LEU A 27 11.56 2.34 3.34
C LEU A 27 10.15 2.85 3.63
N GLU A 28 9.28 2.77 2.63
CA GLU A 28 7.86 3.12 2.70
C GLU A 28 7.01 1.97 2.19
N GLU A 29 5.94 1.65 2.93
CA GLU A 29 4.95 0.69 2.46
C GLU A 29 3.89 1.39 1.61
N VAL A 30 3.57 0.79 0.47
CA VAL A 30 2.61 1.33 -0.51
C VAL A 30 1.62 0.24 -0.88
N VAL A 31 0.34 0.59 -0.93
CA VAL A 31 -0.73 -0.30 -1.38
C VAL A 31 -1.26 0.15 -2.74
N LEU A 32 -1.34 -0.80 -3.67
CA LEU A 32 -2.18 -0.67 -4.86
C LEU A 32 -3.60 -1.11 -4.50
N VAL A 33 -4.58 -0.33 -4.91
CA VAL A 33 -6.00 -0.63 -4.72
C VAL A 33 -6.76 -0.50 -6.05
N PRO A 34 -7.84 -1.27 -6.26
CA PRO A 34 -8.72 -1.09 -7.41
C PRO A 34 -9.33 0.31 -7.45
N CYS A 35 -9.30 0.95 -8.61
CA CYS A 35 -10.03 2.16 -8.91
C CYS A 35 -10.65 2.02 -10.32
N GLU A 36 -11.97 1.99 -10.41
CA GLU A 36 -12.71 1.77 -11.67
C GLU A 36 -12.18 0.54 -12.44
N ASP A 37 -11.63 0.72 -13.65
CA ASP A 37 -11.03 -0.35 -14.47
C ASP A 37 -9.50 -0.47 -14.28
N GLY A 38 -8.90 0.37 -13.43
CA GLY A 38 -7.46 0.48 -13.20
C GLY A 38 -7.08 0.35 -11.72
N VAL A 39 -5.97 0.97 -11.34
CA VAL A 39 -5.45 0.98 -9.97
C VAL A 39 -4.92 2.35 -9.54
N GLU A 40 -4.97 2.61 -8.23
CA GLU A 40 -4.29 3.74 -7.61
C GLU A 40 -3.33 3.26 -6.53
N ALA A 41 -2.30 4.06 -6.24
CA ALA A 41 -1.25 3.71 -5.28
C ALA A 41 -1.18 4.74 -4.14
N TRP A 42 -1.27 4.24 -2.91
CA TRP A 42 -1.29 5.07 -1.71
C TRP A 42 -0.26 4.59 -0.70
N VAL A 43 0.37 5.52 0.02
CA VAL A 43 1.15 5.18 1.21
C VAL A 43 0.26 4.41 2.19
N ASN A 44 0.75 3.25 2.68
CA ASN A 44 0.01 2.34 3.56
C ASN A 44 -0.09 2.87 5.00
N ARG A 45 -0.63 4.09 5.17
CA ARG A 45 -0.71 4.75 6.47
C ARG A 45 -1.84 5.77 6.50
N CYS A 46 -2.71 5.62 7.50
CA CYS A 46 -3.78 6.57 7.77
C CYS A 46 -3.20 7.96 8.10
N THR A 47 -3.87 9.01 7.62
CA THR A 47 -3.50 10.41 7.84
C THR A 47 -3.79 10.92 9.24
N HIS A 48 -4.66 10.22 10.00
CA HIS A 48 -5.00 10.58 11.38
C HIS A 48 -3.94 10.08 12.38
N GLU A 49 -3.53 8.82 12.27
CA GLU A 49 -2.49 8.19 13.10
C GLU A 49 -1.66 7.24 12.24
N ALA A 50 -0.43 6.91 12.67
CA ALA A 50 0.47 5.96 12.01
C ALA A 50 -0.05 4.50 12.07
N GLN A 51 -1.23 4.26 11.51
CA GLN A 51 -1.92 2.99 11.39
C GLN A 51 -1.87 2.55 9.94
N ARG A 52 -1.32 1.37 9.68
CA ARG A 52 -1.35 0.74 8.35
C ARG A 52 -2.76 0.31 7.96
N PHE A 53 -3.11 0.42 6.68
CA PHE A 53 -4.36 -0.09 6.13
C PHE A 53 -4.26 -1.60 5.91
N ASP A 54 -3.26 -2.02 5.14
CA ASP A 54 -2.87 -3.42 5.06
C ASP A 54 -1.98 -3.78 6.24
N THR A 55 -2.41 -4.75 7.04
CA THR A 55 -1.67 -5.30 8.17
C THR A 55 -1.18 -6.73 7.89
N GLY A 56 -0.88 -7.04 6.64
CA GLY A 56 -0.51 -8.37 6.14
C GLY A 56 -1.70 -9.25 5.75
N ARG A 57 -2.86 -8.65 5.45
CA ARG A 57 -4.11 -9.36 5.09
C ARG A 57 -4.86 -8.74 3.91
N GLY A 58 -4.26 -7.75 3.25
CA GLY A 58 -4.93 -6.89 2.29
C GLY A 58 -5.58 -5.69 2.98
N VAL A 59 -5.86 -4.67 2.18
CA VAL A 59 -6.57 -3.46 2.62
C VAL A 59 -8.05 -3.79 2.79
N PRO A 60 -8.65 -3.55 3.98
CA PRO A 60 -10.09 -3.68 4.14
C PRO A 60 -10.80 -2.62 3.29
N MET A 61 -11.67 -3.05 2.38
CA MET A 61 -12.40 -2.14 1.48
C MET A 61 -13.91 -2.35 1.54
N ARG A 62 -14.65 -1.27 1.25
CA ARG A 62 -16.10 -1.30 1.07
C ARG A 62 -16.51 -0.12 0.20
N ASP A 63 -17.44 -0.36 -0.73
CA ASP A 63 -18.02 0.69 -1.59
C ASP A 63 -16.93 1.54 -2.27
N ASP A 64 -15.88 0.90 -2.79
CA ASP A 64 -14.70 1.54 -3.43
C ASP A 64 -13.91 2.48 -2.50
N GLN A 65 -13.97 2.25 -1.19
CA GLN A 65 -13.22 3.00 -0.18
C GLN A 65 -12.33 2.11 0.68
N LEU A 66 -11.13 2.58 1.01
CA LEU A 66 -10.24 1.97 1.99
C LEU A 66 -10.76 2.27 3.40
N ILE A 67 -10.86 1.25 4.24
CA ILE A 67 -11.29 1.36 5.63
C ILE A 67 -10.06 1.34 6.52
N CYS A 68 -9.81 2.41 7.27
CA CYS A 68 -8.81 2.39 8.34
C CYS A 68 -9.25 1.37 9.42
N PRO A 69 -8.46 0.31 9.67
CA PRO A 69 -8.90 -0.81 10.51
C PRO A 69 -9.04 -0.45 12.00
N ARG A 70 -8.51 0.71 12.41
CA ARG A 70 -8.53 1.15 13.80
C ARG A 70 -9.82 1.89 14.16
N HIS A 71 -10.14 2.95 13.43
CA HIS A 71 -11.25 3.87 13.76
C HIS A 71 -12.34 3.94 12.67
N GLY A 72 -12.15 3.28 11.53
CA GLY A 72 -13.19 3.19 10.48
C GLY A 72 -13.35 4.42 9.60
N SER A 73 -12.34 5.30 9.52
CA SER A 73 -12.27 6.29 8.45
C SER A 73 -12.25 5.63 7.08
N LEU A 74 -12.94 6.23 6.13
CA LEU A 74 -13.15 5.76 4.77
C LEU A 74 -12.45 6.73 3.83
N PHE A 75 -11.56 6.20 3.00
CA PHE A 75 -10.81 6.97 2.01
C PHE A 75 -11.24 6.49 0.63
N ASP A 76 -11.63 7.40 -0.26
CA ASP A 76 -11.93 7.06 -1.65
C ASP A 76 -10.72 6.38 -2.31
N ALA A 77 -10.93 5.27 -3.01
CA ALA A 77 -9.82 4.53 -3.62
C ALA A 77 -9.18 5.27 -4.79
N CYS A 78 -9.94 6.09 -5.51
CA CYS A 78 -9.51 6.78 -6.71
C CYS A 78 -8.87 8.15 -6.42
N ASP A 79 -9.35 8.89 -5.41
CA ASP A 79 -8.80 10.21 -5.07
C ASP A 79 -8.10 10.28 -3.71
N GLY A 80 -8.23 9.24 -2.88
CA GLY A 80 -7.58 9.14 -1.57
C GLY A 80 -8.19 10.04 -0.50
N GLY A 81 -9.27 10.78 -0.80
CA GLY A 81 -9.93 11.70 0.11
C GLY A 81 -10.74 11.00 1.19
N CYS A 82 -10.68 11.51 2.42
CA CYS A 82 -11.48 11.03 3.54
C CYS A 82 -12.60 12.01 3.90
N ASP A 83 -13.83 11.52 4.01
CA ASP A 83 -15.02 12.32 4.31
C ASP A 83 -15.60 12.08 5.71
N ASN A 84 -15.07 11.12 6.48
CA ASN A 84 -15.59 10.74 7.80
C ASN A 84 -14.52 10.52 8.89
N GLY A 85 -15.00 10.48 10.13
CA GLY A 85 -14.15 10.22 11.30
C GLY A 85 -13.09 11.30 11.53
N ASP A 86 -12.06 10.95 12.31
CA ASP A 86 -11.02 11.91 12.71
C ASP A 86 -10.04 12.27 11.58
N ALA A 87 -10.04 11.49 10.49
CA ALA A 87 -9.27 11.79 9.28
C ALA A 87 -10.03 12.66 8.27
N ALA A 88 -11.28 13.08 8.55
CA ALA A 88 -12.10 13.82 7.60
C ALA A 88 -11.41 15.11 7.11
N GLY A 89 -11.45 15.35 5.80
CA GLY A 89 -10.82 16.50 5.15
C GLY A 89 -9.32 16.34 4.86
N THR A 90 -8.77 15.13 5.02
CA THR A 90 -7.41 14.77 4.59
C THR A 90 -7.45 13.90 3.33
N THR A 91 -6.30 13.76 2.67
CA THR A 91 -6.11 12.92 1.49
C THR A 91 -4.88 12.04 1.71
N LEU A 92 -4.95 10.78 1.27
CA LEU A 92 -3.81 9.86 1.31
C LEU A 92 -2.64 10.40 0.48
N PRO A 93 -1.38 10.24 0.94
CA PRO A 93 -0.22 10.49 0.11
C PRO A 93 -0.20 9.48 -1.05
N GLY A 94 -0.29 9.97 -2.28
CA GLY A 94 -0.26 9.14 -3.49
C GLY A 94 1.16 8.85 -3.96
N ILE A 95 1.32 7.75 -4.69
CA ILE A 95 2.56 7.33 -5.35
C ILE A 95 2.27 7.21 -6.85
N GLU A 96 3.09 7.83 -7.70
CA GLU A 96 2.81 7.80 -9.14
C GLU A 96 3.03 6.41 -9.75
N VAL A 97 1.96 5.83 -10.30
CA VAL A 97 1.99 4.58 -11.09
C VAL A 97 1.44 4.81 -12.50
N SER A 98 1.80 3.90 -13.41
CA SER A 98 1.25 3.88 -14.77
C SER A 98 0.86 2.47 -15.18
N GLU A 99 -0.14 2.38 -16.04
CA GLU A 99 -0.62 1.12 -16.59
C GLU A 99 -0.23 1.00 -18.06
N THR A 100 0.26 -0.17 -18.47
CA THR A 100 0.56 -0.46 -19.88
C THR A 100 0.28 -1.92 -20.18
N HIS A 101 -0.70 -2.17 -21.05
CA HIS A 101 -1.14 -3.52 -21.43
C HIS A 101 -1.56 -4.40 -20.23
N GLY A 102 -2.15 -3.79 -19.19
CA GLY A 102 -2.58 -4.48 -17.96
C GLY A 102 -1.48 -4.67 -16.92
N ASP A 103 -0.23 -4.34 -17.23
CA ASP A 103 0.87 -4.30 -16.26
C ASP A 103 0.91 -2.93 -15.57
N VAL A 104 1.16 -2.93 -14.26
CA VAL A 104 1.33 -1.74 -13.42
C VAL A 104 2.82 -1.48 -13.22
N PHE A 105 3.23 -0.23 -13.38
CA PHE A 105 4.61 0.22 -13.23
C PHE A 105 4.72 1.36 -12.24
N LEU A 106 5.71 1.31 -11.36
CA LEU A 106 6.14 2.46 -10.57
C LEU A 106 6.81 3.49 -11.50
N THR A 107 6.26 4.70 -11.49
CA THR A 107 6.72 5.84 -12.29
C THR A 107 7.11 7.06 -11.46
N ASP A 108 6.83 7.05 -10.17
CA ASP A 108 7.30 8.05 -9.22
C ASP A 108 8.83 8.07 -9.16
N ASP A 109 9.44 9.21 -9.51
CA ASP A 109 10.89 9.37 -9.55
C ASP A 109 11.51 9.46 -8.15
N ASP A 110 10.71 9.76 -7.12
CA ASP A 110 11.15 9.80 -5.72
C ASP A 110 11.19 8.40 -5.08
N TYR A 111 10.76 7.35 -5.78
CA TYR A 111 10.71 6.00 -5.23
C TYR A 111 11.32 4.93 -6.14
N THR A 112 11.98 3.96 -5.52
CA THR A 112 12.45 2.73 -6.17
C THR A 112 11.75 1.53 -5.55
N PHE A 113 11.21 0.63 -6.38
CA PHE A 113 10.65 -0.62 -5.89
C PHE A 113 11.72 -1.46 -5.17
N ALA A 114 11.48 -1.82 -3.91
CA ALA A 114 12.38 -2.65 -3.12
C ALA A 114 11.98 -4.12 -3.19
N HIS A 115 10.78 -4.46 -2.72
CA HIS A 115 10.21 -5.81 -2.80
C HIS A 115 8.69 -5.81 -2.63
N GLU A 116 8.05 -6.91 -3.01
CA GLU A 116 6.65 -7.18 -2.70
C GLU A 116 6.48 -7.46 -1.20
N GLY A 117 5.34 -7.06 -0.63
CA GLY A 117 5.03 -7.20 0.78
C GLY A 117 5.44 -5.99 1.62
N GLY A 118 5.07 -6.04 2.90
CA GLY A 118 5.35 -4.98 3.87
C GLY A 118 6.76 -5.03 4.41
N ILE A 119 7.15 -3.99 5.13
CA ILE A 119 8.40 -3.93 5.90
C ILE A 119 8.22 -4.87 7.09
N ASP A 120 9.02 -5.95 7.13
CA ASP A 120 9.07 -6.86 8.26
C ASP A 120 9.37 -6.07 9.54
N ASP A 121 8.49 -6.17 10.55
CA ASP A 121 8.76 -5.64 11.90
C ASP A 121 9.85 -6.46 12.64
N ASP A 122 10.47 -7.46 11.99
CA ASP A 122 11.47 -8.35 12.56
C ASP A 122 12.89 -7.80 12.39
N ASP A 123 13.19 -6.73 13.13
CA ASP A 123 14.52 -6.56 13.76
C ASP A 123 14.57 -7.44 15.05
N GLY A 124 14.02 -8.64 14.96
CA GLY A 124 14.19 -9.72 15.92
C GLY A 124 15.44 -10.49 15.53
N PRO A 125 16.29 -10.93 16.49
CA PRO A 125 17.44 -11.73 16.12
C PRO A 125 16.91 -13.00 15.45
N SER A 126 17.33 -13.23 14.19
CA SER A 126 17.11 -14.50 13.50
C SER A 126 17.61 -15.63 14.40
N SER A 127 16.68 -16.20 15.17
CA SER A 127 16.96 -17.29 16.08
C SER A 127 17.04 -18.53 15.19
N THR A 128 18.20 -18.68 14.55
CA THR A 128 18.58 -19.93 13.95
C THR A 128 18.68 -20.91 15.11
N SER A 129 17.59 -21.65 15.32
CA SER A 129 17.53 -22.78 16.23
C SER A 129 18.44 -23.85 15.67
N HIS A 130 19.74 -23.74 15.94
CA HIS A 130 20.65 -24.86 15.82
C HIS A 130 20.35 -25.82 16.97
N LEU A 131 19.32 -26.65 16.77
CA LEU A 131 19.28 -27.97 17.39
C LEU A 131 20.46 -28.76 16.81
N GLN A 132 21.55 -28.84 17.56
CA GLN A 132 22.46 -29.97 17.49
C GLN A 132 22.27 -30.79 18.77
N LEU A 133 21.62 -31.94 18.57
CA LEU A 133 21.67 -33.21 19.30
C LEU A 133 22.03 -33.19 20.79
#